data_AF-A0A8R1DTZ3-F1
#
_entry.id   AF-A0A8R1DTZ3-F1
#
_cell.length_a   1.000
_cell.length_b   1.000
_cell.length_c   1.000
_cell.angle_alpha   90.00
_cell.angle_beta   90.00
_cell.angle_gamma   90.00
#
_symmetry.space_group_name_H-M   'P 1'
#
loop_
_entity.id
_entity.type
_entity.pdbx_description
1 polymer ?
#
loop_
_entity_poly.entity_id
_entity_poly.type
_entity_poly.pdbx_seq_one_letter_code
_entity_poly.pdbx_strand_id
1 'polypeptide(L)'
;MSAKVGSSKRKQLYDKKIARALNESLVESGKECFIYILDLERVREPEQVTNPKRRKFQDPIEYEYCFGFLSAKEIPKVPPFPVYLRQGDMRVRVIKASQTFSATNEQLQEIASFHDYLFTQVLQMCKTENLVFEVSAQTPLNTLIIPLNKSKDGQYSLNMKYVSEVVANMQKMPRVPDDATRRNFKFRPEDYKDAIVMPWYRNIEQPVFCYVAEILTNMRPTSAFPDSHFETFNEYFIKKYNLEIYDQDQSLLDVDYTSR
;
A
#
# COMPACT_ATOMS: atom_id res chain seq x y z
N MET A 1 -2.26 12.88 -40.68
CA MET A 1 -3.11 11.86 -40.03
C MET A 1 -3.32 12.24 -38.58
N SER A 2 -4.57 12.49 -38.14
CA SER A 2 -4.86 12.80 -36.73
C SER A 2 -4.53 11.60 -35.85
N ALA A 3 -3.77 11.79 -34.78
CA ALA A 3 -3.49 10.73 -33.82
C ALA A 3 -4.81 10.20 -33.21
N LYS A 4 -4.92 8.87 -33.09
CA LYS A 4 -6.10 8.19 -32.55
C LYS A 4 -6.35 8.66 -31.11
N VAL A 5 -7.62 8.95 -30.77
CA VAL A 5 -8.02 9.31 -29.40
C VAL A 5 -7.53 8.23 -28.44
N GLY A 6 -6.91 8.62 -27.32
CA GLY A 6 -6.38 7.70 -26.32
C GLY A 6 -5.05 7.01 -26.67
N SER A 7 -4.43 7.31 -27.81
CA SER A 7 -3.09 6.79 -28.12
C SER A 7 -1.99 7.54 -27.36
N SER A 8 -0.89 6.87 -27.05
CA SER A 8 0.32 7.48 -26.44
C SER A 8 0.90 8.64 -27.27
N LYS A 9 0.56 8.71 -28.56
CA LYS A 9 0.93 9.78 -29.50
C LYS A 9 0.05 11.03 -29.40
N ARG A 10 -1.05 10.99 -28.64
CA ARG A 10 -1.96 12.13 -28.42
C ARG A 10 -1.95 12.50 -26.94
N LYS A 11 -1.11 13.46 -26.57
CA LYS A 11 -1.08 14.03 -25.21
C LYS A 11 -2.17 15.09 -25.08
N GLN A 12 -3.14 14.87 -24.20
CA GLN A 12 -4.08 15.90 -23.78
C GLN A 12 -3.51 16.56 -22.52
N LEU A 13 -3.14 17.83 -22.64
CA LEU A 13 -2.72 18.63 -21.50
C LEU A 13 -3.97 19.25 -20.86
N TYR A 14 -4.04 19.23 -19.55
CA TYR A 14 -5.08 19.88 -18.76
C TYR A 14 -4.47 20.49 -17.52
N ASP A 15 -5.02 21.61 -17.06
CA ASP A 15 -4.61 22.21 -15.81
C ASP A 15 -5.08 21.32 -14.66
N LYS A 16 -4.12 20.78 -13.90
CA LYS A 16 -4.44 20.05 -12.67
C LYS A 16 -5.08 21.02 -11.69
N LYS A 17 -6.30 20.72 -11.26
CA LYS A 17 -7.01 21.47 -10.21
C LYS A 17 -7.08 20.62 -8.95
N ILE A 18 -6.84 21.27 -7.82
CA ILE A 18 -7.05 20.68 -6.50
C ILE A 18 -8.49 20.97 -6.07
N ALA A 19 -9.13 20.00 -5.42
CA ALA A 19 -10.49 20.15 -4.92
C ALA A 19 -10.53 21.21 -3.81
N ARG A 20 -11.06 22.40 -4.10
CA ARG A 20 -11.15 23.53 -3.15
C ARG A 20 -11.88 23.18 -1.84
N ALA A 21 -12.77 22.18 -1.91
CA ALA A 21 -13.46 21.64 -0.75
C ALA A 21 -12.51 21.08 0.32
N LEU A 22 -11.31 20.62 -0.07
CA LEU A 22 -10.30 20.05 0.83
C LEU A 22 -9.25 21.08 1.29
N ASN A 23 -9.31 22.32 0.80
CA ASN A 23 -8.42 23.38 1.28
C ASN A 23 -8.69 23.70 2.75
N GLU A 24 -7.71 24.25 3.46
CA GLU A 24 -7.89 24.74 4.84
C GLU A 24 -8.47 23.64 5.76
N SER A 25 -8.05 22.39 5.54
CA SER A 25 -8.49 21.21 6.30
C SER A 25 -7.46 20.73 7.31
N LEU A 26 -6.37 21.47 7.49
CA LEU A 26 -5.28 21.12 8.40
C LEU A 26 -5.79 21.07 9.84
N VAL A 27 -5.62 19.92 10.48
CA VAL A 27 -6.00 19.70 11.86
C VAL A 27 -5.00 20.33 12.84
N GLU A 28 -5.51 20.80 13.98
CA GLU A 28 -4.71 21.45 15.01
C GLU A 28 -4.79 20.67 16.32
N SER A 29 -3.69 20.66 17.08
CA SER A 29 -3.61 19.96 18.37
C SER A 29 -4.68 20.47 19.34
N GLY A 30 -5.38 19.54 20.00
CA GLY A 30 -6.40 19.81 21.00
C GLY A 30 -7.74 20.31 20.46
N LYS A 31 -7.85 20.62 19.17
CA LYS A 31 -9.13 20.99 18.54
C LYS A 31 -9.84 19.77 18.00
N GLU A 32 -11.17 19.76 18.09
CA GLU A 32 -11.97 18.74 17.43
C GLU A 32 -11.83 18.83 15.91
N CYS A 33 -11.72 17.66 15.28
CA CYS A 33 -11.67 17.48 13.84
C CYS A 33 -12.58 16.33 13.41
N PHE A 34 -12.89 16.29 12.12
CA PHE A 34 -13.76 15.30 11.51
C PHE A 34 -12.96 14.15 10.92
N ILE A 35 -13.49 12.94 11.06
CA ILE A 35 -12.98 11.75 10.39
C ILE A 35 -13.82 11.49 9.14
N TYR A 36 -13.15 11.36 8.00
CA TYR A 36 -13.77 10.92 6.75
C TYR A 36 -13.24 9.54 6.36
N ILE A 37 -14.14 8.62 6.05
CA ILE A 37 -13.85 7.26 5.60
C ILE A 37 -13.82 7.23 4.08
N LEU A 38 -12.78 6.60 3.51
CA LEU A 38 -12.74 6.20 2.11
C LEU A 38 -13.25 4.78 2.00
N ASP A 39 -14.57 4.66 1.90
CA ASP A 39 -15.25 3.37 1.84
C ASP A 39 -15.21 2.84 0.39
N LEU A 40 -14.72 1.62 0.22
CA LEU A 40 -14.55 0.97 -1.08
C LEU A 40 -15.51 -0.22 -1.19
N GLU A 41 -16.22 -0.27 -2.30
CA GLU A 41 -17.11 -1.37 -2.67
C GLU A 41 -16.70 -1.91 -4.04
N ARG A 42 -16.52 -3.22 -4.16
CA ARG A 42 -16.35 -3.86 -5.47
C ARG A 42 -17.70 -4.00 -6.15
N VAL A 43 -17.86 -3.30 -7.27
CA VAL A 43 -19.08 -3.31 -8.08
C VAL A 43 -19.02 -4.40 -9.15
N ARG A 44 -17.83 -4.68 -9.69
CA ARG A 44 -17.62 -5.71 -10.70
C ARG A 44 -16.29 -6.43 -10.47
N GLU A 45 -16.33 -7.75 -10.61
CA GLU A 45 -15.12 -8.59 -10.62
C GLU A 45 -14.18 -8.25 -11.79
N PRO A 46 -12.87 -8.51 -11.66
CA PRO A 46 -11.93 -8.23 -12.72
C PRO A 46 -12.10 -9.23 -13.88
N GLU A 47 -12.04 -8.70 -15.10
CA GLU A 47 -12.09 -9.50 -16.32
C GLU A 47 -10.80 -10.29 -16.54
N GLN A 48 -10.85 -11.35 -17.34
CA GLN A 48 -9.66 -12.17 -17.63
C GLN A 48 -8.51 -11.35 -18.25
N VAL A 49 -8.83 -10.30 -19.01
CA VAL A 49 -7.84 -9.41 -19.63
C VAL A 49 -7.08 -8.60 -18.58
N THR A 50 -7.75 -8.16 -17.52
CA THR A 50 -7.13 -7.39 -16.42
C THR A 50 -6.55 -8.28 -15.32
N ASN A 51 -7.02 -9.53 -15.21
CA ASN A 51 -6.55 -10.55 -14.26
C ASN A 51 -6.19 -11.89 -14.94
N PRO A 52 -5.16 -11.94 -15.79
CA PRO A 52 -4.81 -13.14 -16.56
C PRO A 52 -4.37 -14.32 -15.70
N LYS A 53 -3.78 -14.04 -14.52
CA LYS A 53 -3.37 -15.04 -13.53
C LYS A 53 -4.52 -15.54 -12.65
N ARG A 54 -5.76 -15.08 -12.87
CA ARG A 54 -6.96 -15.44 -12.07
C ARG A 54 -6.73 -15.29 -10.56
N ARG A 55 -6.03 -14.22 -10.18
CA ARG A 55 -5.76 -13.88 -8.78
C ARG A 55 -7.09 -13.71 -8.06
N LYS A 56 -7.20 -14.29 -6.86
CA LYS A 56 -8.33 -14.04 -5.97
C LYS A 56 -8.02 -12.81 -5.15
N PHE A 57 -8.97 -11.87 -5.13
CA PHE A 57 -8.89 -10.69 -4.30
C PHE A 57 -10.01 -10.75 -3.28
N GLN A 58 -9.64 -10.52 -2.03
CA GLN A 58 -10.61 -10.32 -0.97
C GLN A 58 -11.38 -9.03 -1.24
N ASP A 59 -12.67 -9.02 -0.91
CA ASP A 59 -13.48 -7.83 -1.08
C ASP A 59 -13.05 -6.75 -0.06
N PRO A 60 -12.84 -5.48 -0.49
CA PRO A 60 -12.55 -4.39 0.43
C PRO A 60 -13.50 -4.29 1.63
N ILE A 61 -14.77 -4.69 1.48
CA ILE A 61 -15.76 -4.63 2.55
C ILE A 61 -15.52 -5.63 3.68
N GLU A 62 -14.82 -6.74 3.38
CA GLU A 62 -14.52 -7.82 4.32
C GLU A 62 -13.37 -7.48 5.28
N TYR A 63 -12.53 -6.50 4.93
CA TYR A 63 -11.47 -6.06 5.82
C TYR A 63 -12.02 -5.31 7.05
N GLU A 64 -11.45 -5.62 8.21
CA GLU A 64 -11.74 -4.95 9.48
C GLU A 64 -11.02 -3.60 9.62
N TYR A 65 -10.36 -3.15 8.55
CA TYR A 65 -9.62 -1.90 8.50
C TYR A 65 -9.76 -1.24 7.12
N CYS A 66 -9.62 0.07 7.09
CA CYS A 66 -9.66 0.87 5.86
C CYS A 66 -8.83 2.15 6.03
N PHE A 67 -8.79 2.97 4.98
CA PHE A 67 -8.22 4.30 5.06
C PHE A 67 -9.30 5.36 5.17
N GLY A 68 -8.94 6.44 5.82
CA GLY A 68 -9.70 7.67 5.86
C GLY A 68 -8.76 8.86 5.89
N PHE A 69 -9.30 10.01 6.23
CA PHE A 69 -8.51 11.21 6.47
C PHE A 69 -9.15 12.12 7.50
N LEU A 70 -8.32 12.95 8.14
CA LEU A 70 -8.76 13.98 9.06
C LEU A 70 -8.96 15.32 8.33
N SER A 71 -9.98 16.07 8.75
CA SER A 71 -10.21 17.44 8.32
C SER A 71 -10.67 18.32 9.47
N ALA A 72 -10.14 19.54 9.56
CA ALA A 72 -10.59 20.56 10.51
C ALA A 72 -11.97 21.14 10.17
N LYS A 73 -12.50 20.89 8.96
CA LYS A 73 -13.78 21.42 8.52
C LYS A 73 -14.67 20.35 7.91
N GLU A 74 -15.96 20.64 7.84
CA GLU A 74 -16.88 19.78 7.11
C GLU A 74 -16.70 19.92 5.59
N ILE A 75 -16.51 18.78 4.94
CA ILE A 75 -16.44 18.66 3.48
C ILE A 75 -17.87 18.46 2.94
N PRO A 76 -18.23 19.16 1.84
CA PRO A 76 -19.50 18.94 1.15
C PRO A 76 -19.71 17.47 0.77
N LYS A 77 -20.98 17.06 0.67
CA LYS A 77 -21.32 15.70 0.22
C LYS A 77 -20.72 15.43 -1.16
N VAL A 78 -19.86 14.43 -1.23
CA VAL A 78 -19.22 13.97 -2.47
C VAL A 78 -20.05 12.81 -3.02
N PRO A 79 -20.52 12.88 -4.28
CA PRO A 79 -21.20 11.74 -4.90
C PRO A 79 -20.23 10.55 -5.01
N PRO A 80 -20.71 9.30 -4.84
CA PRO A 80 -19.88 8.13 -5.08
C PRO A 80 -19.31 8.14 -6.50
N PHE A 81 -18.05 7.75 -6.65
CA PHE A 81 -17.37 7.77 -7.95
C PHE A 81 -16.65 6.45 -8.23
N PRO A 82 -16.52 6.06 -9.51
CA PRO A 82 -15.87 4.82 -9.88
C PRO A 82 -14.35 4.95 -9.85
N VAL A 83 -13.67 3.87 -9.49
CA VAL A 83 -12.23 3.69 -9.63
C VAL A 83 -12.00 2.30 -10.24
N TYR A 84 -11.17 2.23 -11.26
CA TYR A 84 -10.90 0.99 -11.99
C TYR A 84 -9.57 0.42 -11.53
N LEU A 85 -9.61 -0.64 -10.72
CA LEU A 85 -8.43 -1.29 -10.14
C LEU A 85 -8.21 -2.67 -10.76
N ARG A 86 -7.04 -3.27 -10.50
CA ARG A 86 -6.74 -4.65 -10.94
C ARG A 86 -7.70 -5.67 -10.33
N GLN A 87 -8.25 -5.34 -9.17
CA GLN A 87 -9.17 -6.14 -8.39
C GLN A 87 -10.62 -6.04 -8.89
N GLY A 88 -10.88 -5.19 -9.90
CA GLY A 88 -12.21 -4.97 -10.46
C GLY A 88 -12.63 -3.51 -10.45
N ASP A 89 -13.87 -3.28 -10.87
CA ASP A 89 -14.47 -1.94 -10.84
C ASP A 89 -14.91 -1.66 -9.41
N MET A 90 -14.33 -0.62 -8.82
CA MET A 90 -14.62 -0.18 -7.47
C MET A 90 -15.50 1.07 -7.48
N ARG A 91 -16.30 1.22 -6.45
CA ARG A 91 -16.99 2.46 -6.11
C ARG A 91 -16.43 2.98 -4.80
N VAL A 92 -15.98 4.23 -4.82
CA VAL A 92 -15.50 4.94 -3.64
C VAL A 92 -16.62 5.83 -3.10
N ARG A 93 -16.83 5.78 -1.80
CA ARG A 93 -17.69 6.70 -1.04
C ARG A 93 -16.84 7.45 -0.02
N VAL A 94 -17.07 8.76 0.08
CA VAL A 94 -16.47 9.59 1.14
C VAL A 94 -17.53 9.80 2.20
N ILE A 95 -17.39 9.14 3.34
CA ILE A 95 -18.39 9.10 4.41
C ILE A 95 -17.84 9.85 5.62
N LYS A 96 -18.61 10.79 6.19
CA LYS A 96 -18.27 11.43 7.46
C LYS A 96 -18.59 10.46 8.60
N ALA A 97 -17.64 10.21 9.50
CA ALA A 97 -17.90 9.44 10.71
C ALA A 97 -18.89 10.16 11.63
N SER A 98 -19.64 9.41 12.43
CA SER A 98 -20.51 9.98 13.48
C SER A 98 -19.72 10.65 14.60
N GLN A 99 -18.51 10.16 14.87
CA GLN A 99 -17.62 10.66 15.90
C GLN A 99 -16.58 11.64 15.36
N THR A 100 -16.23 12.61 16.21
CA THR A 100 -15.12 13.54 16.04
C THR A 100 -13.87 13.00 16.73
N PHE A 101 -12.73 13.63 16.46
CA PHE A 101 -11.45 13.30 17.07
C PHE A 101 -10.74 14.57 17.53
N SER A 102 -10.09 14.54 18.69
CA SER A 102 -9.17 15.59 19.13
C SER A 102 -7.82 14.93 19.38
N ALA A 103 -6.82 15.39 18.65
CA ALA A 103 -5.49 14.82 18.65
C ALA A 103 -4.56 15.62 19.57
N THR A 104 -3.71 14.95 20.34
CA THR A 104 -2.58 15.65 20.98
C THR A 104 -1.51 16.00 19.94
N ASN A 105 -0.57 16.88 20.31
CA ASN A 105 0.53 17.26 19.43
C ASN A 105 1.37 16.04 19.04
N GLU A 106 1.65 15.15 19.99
CA GLU A 106 2.40 13.92 19.77
C GLU A 106 1.66 13.00 18.78
N GLN A 107 0.34 12.85 18.93
CA GLN A 107 -0.45 12.04 18.00
C GLN A 107 -0.46 12.63 16.59
N LEU A 108 -0.57 13.96 16.45
CA LEU A 108 -0.50 14.61 15.15
C LEU A 108 0.86 14.43 14.48
N GLN A 109 1.95 14.48 15.24
CA GLN A 109 3.30 14.23 14.72
C GLN A 109 3.46 12.79 14.23
N GLU A 110 2.94 11.81 14.96
CA GLU A 110 2.95 10.41 14.52
C GLU A 110 2.09 10.20 13.27
N ILE A 111 0.88 10.78 13.23
CA ILE A 111 0.00 10.71 12.04
C ILE A 111 0.65 11.36 10.83
N ALA A 112 1.27 12.54 11.00
CA ALA A 112 1.96 13.22 9.92
C ALA A 112 3.15 12.39 9.40
N SER A 113 3.91 11.76 10.30
CA SER A 113 5.02 10.88 9.93
C SER A 113 4.55 9.61 9.21
N PHE A 114 3.43 9.03 9.64
CA PHE A 114 2.79 7.91 8.96
C PHE A 114 2.30 8.31 7.56
N HIS A 115 1.65 9.47 7.46
CA HIS A 115 1.16 10.02 6.19
C HIS A 115 2.33 10.24 5.23
N ASP A 116 3.43 10.86 5.67
CA ASP A 116 4.65 11.01 4.87
C ASP A 116 5.17 9.65 4.38
N TYR A 117 5.40 8.73 5.31
CA TYR A 117 5.95 7.41 5.01
C TYR A 117 5.11 6.65 3.96
N LEU A 118 3.77 6.76 4.03
CA LEU A 118 2.87 6.16 3.06
C LEU A 118 3.12 6.69 1.64
N PHE A 119 3.27 7.99 1.46
CA PHE A 119 3.44 8.59 0.13
C PHE A 119 4.89 8.54 -0.38
N THR A 120 5.88 8.67 0.52
CA THR A 120 7.30 8.74 0.15
C THR A 120 7.92 7.35 0.03
N GLN A 121 7.68 6.44 0.98
CA GLN A 121 8.35 5.13 1.04
C GLN A 121 7.50 3.98 0.49
N VAL A 122 6.20 3.95 0.81
CA VAL A 122 5.31 2.85 0.38
C VAL A 122 4.86 3.06 -1.07
N LEU A 123 4.23 4.19 -1.37
CA LEU A 123 3.74 4.51 -2.72
C LEU A 123 4.83 5.09 -3.63
N GLN A 124 5.93 5.59 -3.05
CA GLN A 124 7.09 6.10 -3.80
C GLN A 124 6.73 7.22 -4.80
N MET A 125 5.74 8.06 -4.47
CA MET A 125 5.18 9.06 -5.39
C MET A 125 6.05 10.30 -5.54
N CYS A 126 6.85 10.64 -4.53
CA CYS A 126 7.70 11.83 -4.51
C CYS A 126 9.09 11.61 -5.14
N LYS A 127 9.28 10.51 -5.89
CA LYS A 127 10.55 10.19 -6.56
C LYS A 127 10.88 11.12 -7.74
N THR A 128 9.85 11.69 -8.37
CA THR A 128 10.03 12.70 -9.42
C THR A 128 9.88 14.08 -8.82
N GLU A 129 10.75 15.02 -9.19
CA GLU A 129 10.77 16.43 -8.74
C GLU A 129 9.44 17.20 -8.92
N ASN A 130 8.44 16.59 -9.58
CA ASN A 130 7.13 17.16 -9.85
C ASN A 130 6.13 17.07 -8.68
N LEU A 131 6.43 16.29 -7.63
CA LEU A 131 5.56 16.12 -6.45
C LEU A 131 6.36 16.25 -5.17
N VAL A 132 6.12 17.33 -4.43
CA VAL A 132 6.67 17.55 -3.09
C VAL A 132 5.60 17.19 -2.07
N PHE A 133 5.98 16.38 -1.08
CA PHE A 133 5.12 16.11 0.06
C PHE A 133 5.34 17.20 1.10
N GLU A 134 4.30 17.98 1.38
CA GLU A 134 4.34 19.06 2.37
C GLU A 134 2.99 19.16 3.07
N VAL A 135 2.97 18.91 4.38
CA VAL A 135 1.79 19.09 5.22
C VAL A 135 1.92 20.41 5.97
N SER A 136 1.61 21.51 5.31
CA SER A 136 1.65 22.84 5.89
C SER A 136 0.35 23.60 5.62
N ALA A 137 0.16 24.72 6.31
CA ALA A 137 -0.97 25.61 6.06
C ALA A 137 -0.92 26.22 4.65
N GLN A 138 0.27 26.24 4.03
CA GLN A 138 0.51 26.76 2.69
C GLN A 138 0.10 25.76 1.60
N THR A 139 0.00 24.47 1.92
CA THR A 139 -0.42 23.43 0.98
C THR A 139 -1.94 23.47 0.75
N PRO A 140 -2.41 23.54 -0.52
CA PRO A 140 -3.85 23.55 -0.81
C PRO A 140 -4.58 22.28 -0.40
N LEU A 141 -3.90 21.12 -0.36
CA LEU A 141 -4.42 19.87 0.16
C LEU A 141 -3.63 19.49 1.41
N ASN A 142 -4.20 19.76 2.59
CA ASN A 142 -3.52 19.60 3.87
C ASN A 142 -4.31 18.69 4.84
N THR A 143 -5.11 17.77 4.30
CA THR A 143 -5.71 16.67 5.03
C THR A 143 -4.68 15.61 5.39
N LEU A 144 -4.83 14.93 6.51
CA LEU A 144 -3.96 13.83 6.93
C LEU A 144 -4.63 12.48 6.67
N ILE A 145 -4.02 11.62 5.83
CA ILE A 145 -4.51 10.24 5.64
C ILE A 145 -4.23 9.41 6.90
N ILE A 146 -5.22 8.66 7.34
CA ILE A 146 -5.16 7.85 8.55
C ILE A 146 -5.71 6.43 8.32
N PRO A 147 -5.15 5.42 9.01
CA PRO A 147 -5.72 4.08 9.06
C PRO A 147 -6.87 4.03 10.08
N LEU A 148 -7.95 3.35 9.72
CA LEU A 148 -9.16 3.22 10.54
C LEU A 148 -9.47 1.74 10.77
N ASN A 149 -9.89 1.40 11.99
CA ASN A 149 -10.54 0.13 12.29
C ASN A 149 -12.04 0.25 11.99
N LYS A 150 -12.63 -0.83 11.48
CA LYS A 150 -14.06 -0.97 11.20
C LYS A 150 -14.66 -1.94 12.20
N SER A 151 -15.56 -1.45 13.05
CA SER A 151 -16.35 -2.28 13.95
C SER A 151 -17.44 -3.05 13.18
N LYS A 152 -17.87 -4.19 13.73
CA LYS A 152 -19.02 -4.95 13.22
C LYS A 152 -20.31 -4.13 13.18
N ASP A 153 -20.44 -3.14 14.06
CA ASP A 153 -21.59 -2.22 14.13
C ASP A 153 -21.50 -1.07 13.11
N GLY A 154 -20.50 -1.09 12.22
CA GLY A 154 -20.31 -0.05 11.19
C GLY A 154 -19.68 1.25 11.70
N GLN A 155 -19.17 1.27 12.93
CA GLN A 155 -18.40 2.39 13.47
C GLN A 155 -16.93 2.33 13.06
N TYR A 156 -16.30 3.50 12.94
CA TYR A 156 -14.90 3.62 12.52
C TYR A 156 -14.09 4.36 13.54
N SER A 157 -12.96 3.80 13.97
CA SER A 157 -12.04 4.43 14.92
C SER A 157 -10.62 4.52 14.38
N LEU A 158 -9.89 5.57 14.75
CA LEU A 158 -8.49 5.75 14.36
C LEU A 158 -7.63 4.61 14.92
N ASN A 159 -6.88 3.93 14.06
CA ASN A 159 -5.95 2.88 14.47
C ASN A 159 -4.58 3.47 14.84
N MET A 160 -4.52 4.19 15.96
CA MET A 160 -3.26 4.79 16.43
C MET A 160 -2.19 3.74 16.75
N LYS A 161 -2.58 2.56 17.22
CA LYS A 161 -1.62 1.47 17.47
C LYS A 161 -0.83 1.13 16.19
N TYR A 162 -1.53 0.98 15.07
CA TYR A 162 -0.89 0.71 13.79
C TYR A 162 -0.03 1.89 13.31
N VAL A 163 -0.49 3.13 13.50
CA VAL A 163 0.30 4.33 13.23
C VAL A 163 1.63 4.29 13.99
N SER A 164 1.58 4.13 15.32
CA SER A 164 2.79 4.11 16.17
C SER A 164 3.72 2.94 15.82
N GLU A 165 3.18 1.76 15.51
CA GLU A 165 3.97 0.59 15.09
C GLU A 165 4.68 0.84 13.75
N VAL A 166 4.02 1.44 12.76
CA VAL A 166 4.64 1.79 11.48
C VAL A 166 5.72 2.85 11.67
N VAL A 167 5.41 3.91 12.42
CA VAL A 167 6.36 5.00 12.72
C VAL A 167 7.61 4.47 13.43
N ALA A 168 7.46 3.61 14.43
CA ALA A 168 8.57 2.99 15.15
C ALA A 168 9.46 2.07 14.28
N ASN A 169 8.98 1.71 13.08
CA ASN A 169 9.65 0.77 12.18
C ASN A 169 10.04 1.36 10.82
N MET A 170 9.75 2.63 10.54
CA MET A 170 9.92 3.27 9.23
C MET A 170 11.37 3.22 8.70
N GLN A 171 12.36 3.37 9.57
CA GLN A 171 13.77 3.44 9.17
C GLN A 171 14.43 2.07 8.95
N LYS A 172 13.69 0.98 9.16
CA LYS A 172 14.26 -0.37 9.19
C LYS A 172 14.19 -1.08 7.83
N MET A 173 13.79 -0.44 6.73
CA MET A 173 13.54 -1.11 5.44
C MET A 173 14.58 -0.73 4.37
N PRO A 174 15.14 -1.69 3.62
CA PRO A 174 15.03 -3.15 3.77
C PRO A 174 15.69 -3.67 5.07
N ARG A 175 15.01 -4.59 5.76
CA ARG A 175 15.63 -5.36 6.85
C ARG A 175 16.52 -6.42 6.24
N VAL A 176 17.83 -6.18 6.20
CA VAL A 176 18.81 -7.19 5.78
C VAL A 176 19.10 -8.10 6.98
N PRO A 177 18.69 -9.38 6.95
CA PRO A 177 18.96 -10.30 8.06
C PRO A 177 20.45 -10.68 8.10
N ASP A 178 21.00 -10.79 9.30
CA ASP A 178 22.35 -11.34 9.48
C ASP A 178 22.39 -12.86 9.21
N ASP A 179 23.60 -13.43 9.13
CA ASP A 179 23.76 -14.84 8.78
C ASP A 179 23.17 -15.79 9.84
N ALA A 180 23.27 -15.42 11.13
CA ALA A 180 22.70 -16.20 12.23
C ALA A 180 21.16 -16.27 12.13
N THR A 181 20.50 -15.15 11.85
CA THR A 181 19.06 -15.08 11.60
C THR A 181 18.67 -15.91 10.38
N ARG A 182 19.45 -15.82 9.29
CA ARG A 182 19.19 -16.60 8.07
C ARG A 182 19.32 -18.11 8.32
N ARG A 183 20.33 -18.57 9.06
CA ARG A 183 20.53 -19.99 9.37
C ARG A 183 19.43 -20.56 10.26
N ASN A 184 18.91 -19.75 11.17
CA ASN A 184 17.84 -20.15 12.09
C ASN A 184 16.43 -19.91 11.51
N PHE A 185 16.32 -19.34 10.31
CA PHE A 185 15.03 -19.10 9.69
C PHE A 185 14.28 -20.42 9.46
N LYS A 186 13.00 -20.42 9.81
CA LYS A 186 12.07 -21.51 9.52
C LYS A 186 10.80 -20.96 8.90
N PHE A 187 10.48 -21.47 7.72
CA PHE A 187 9.32 -21.04 6.98
C PHE A 187 8.03 -21.45 7.68
N ARG A 188 7.16 -20.46 7.92
CA ARG A 188 5.82 -20.68 8.48
C ARG A 188 4.81 -20.11 7.49
N PRO A 189 4.00 -20.94 6.82
CA PRO A 189 3.06 -20.48 5.79
C PRO A 189 2.11 -19.38 6.26
N GLU A 190 1.70 -19.43 7.53
CA GLU A 190 0.78 -18.45 8.13
C GLU A 190 1.34 -17.02 8.14
N ASP A 191 2.66 -16.86 8.27
CA ASP A 191 3.32 -15.54 8.27
C ASP A 191 3.30 -14.87 6.87
N TYR A 192 2.96 -15.63 5.83
CA TYR A 192 2.96 -15.19 4.43
C TYR A 192 1.55 -15.09 3.83
N LYS A 193 0.49 -15.42 4.59
CA LYS A 193 -0.89 -15.17 4.16
C LYS A 193 -1.19 -13.68 4.20
N ASP A 194 -1.74 -13.15 3.11
CA ASP A 194 -2.03 -11.72 2.92
C ASP A 194 -0.81 -10.80 3.15
N ALA A 195 0.39 -11.32 2.90
CA ALA A 195 1.64 -10.62 3.16
C ALA A 195 2.13 -9.81 1.94
N ILE A 196 2.80 -8.70 2.24
CA ILE A 196 3.66 -7.99 1.30
C ILE A 196 5.10 -8.36 1.62
N VAL A 197 5.82 -8.85 0.62
CA VAL A 197 7.25 -9.20 0.72
C VAL A 197 8.08 -8.32 -0.19
N MET A 198 9.36 -8.19 0.13
CA MET A 198 10.33 -7.49 -0.68
C MET A 198 11.67 -8.22 -0.62
N PRO A 199 12.44 -8.24 -1.72
CA PRO A 199 13.77 -8.82 -1.69
C PRO A 199 14.70 -7.93 -0.87
N TRP A 200 15.36 -8.49 0.14
CA TRP A 200 16.36 -7.78 0.94
C TRP A 200 17.76 -7.78 0.29
N TYR A 201 17.97 -8.60 -0.74
CA TYR A 201 19.27 -8.83 -1.38
C TYR A 201 19.51 -8.03 -2.67
N ARG A 202 18.50 -7.29 -3.15
CA ARG A 202 18.61 -6.46 -4.36
C ARG A 202 17.69 -5.25 -4.27
N ASN A 203 17.94 -4.25 -5.11
CA ASN A 203 17.14 -3.03 -5.19
C ASN A 203 17.00 -2.34 -3.81
N ILE A 204 18.09 -2.29 -3.04
CA ILE A 204 18.12 -1.80 -1.65
C ILE A 204 17.68 -0.33 -1.59
N GLU A 205 18.17 0.50 -2.52
CA GLU A 205 17.83 1.91 -2.60
C GLU A 205 16.38 2.15 -3.05
N GLN A 206 15.80 1.22 -3.82
CA GLN A 206 14.44 1.32 -4.32
C GLN A 206 13.72 -0.03 -4.18
N PRO A 207 13.26 -0.35 -2.96
CA PRO A 207 12.59 -1.61 -2.70
C PRO A 207 11.38 -1.81 -3.60
N VAL A 208 11.23 -3.05 -4.07
CA VAL A 208 10.06 -3.47 -4.84
C VAL A 208 9.19 -4.34 -3.96
N PHE A 209 7.98 -3.87 -3.70
CA PHE A 209 7.00 -4.59 -2.91
C PHE A 209 6.21 -5.56 -3.80
N CYS A 210 6.07 -6.80 -3.32
CA CYS A 210 5.29 -7.82 -3.99
C CYS A 210 4.25 -8.41 -3.03
N TYR A 211 3.03 -8.56 -3.50
CA TYR A 211 1.98 -9.28 -2.81
C TYR A 211 2.19 -10.80 -2.95
N VAL A 212 2.12 -11.53 -1.84
CA VAL A 212 2.12 -12.99 -1.85
C VAL A 212 0.74 -13.47 -2.29
N ALA A 213 0.66 -13.96 -3.53
CA ALA A 213 -0.60 -14.41 -4.10
C ALA A 213 -0.88 -15.89 -3.83
N GLU A 214 0.16 -16.71 -3.76
CA GLU A 214 0.03 -18.14 -3.45
C GLU A 214 1.31 -18.68 -2.79
N ILE A 215 1.14 -19.66 -1.89
CA ILE A 215 2.23 -20.44 -1.30
C ILE A 215 2.32 -21.76 -2.08
N LEU A 216 3.43 -21.95 -2.80
CA LEU A 216 3.65 -23.10 -3.67
C LEU A 216 4.18 -24.29 -2.85
N THR A 217 3.26 -25.00 -2.20
CA THR A 217 3.58 -26.11 -1.27
C THR A 217 4.26 -27.31 -1.92
N ASN A 218 4.22 -27.41 -3.25
CA ASN A 218 4.87 -28.44 -4.05
C ASN A 218 6.27 -28.02 -4.58
N MET A 219 6.70 -26.78 -4.35
CA MET A 219 8.01 -26.29 -4.79
C MET A 219 8.94 -26.03 -3.61
N ARG A 220 10.23 -26.22 -3.84
CA ARG A 220 11.32 -26.08 -2.86
C ARG A 220 12.48 -25.31 -3.48
N PRO A 221 13.47 -24.85 -2.69
CA PRO A 221 14.70 -24.26 -3.22
C PRO A 221 15.47 -25.15 -4.20
N THR A 222 15.29 -26.47 -4.12
CA THR A 222 15.87 -27.47 -5.04
C THR A 222 15.05 -27.70 -6.31
N SER A 223 13.86 -27.10 -6.44
CA SER A 223 13.04 -27.21 -7.66
C SER A 223 13.70 -26.53 -8.84
N ALA A 224 13.33 -26.96 -10.05
CA ALA A 224 13.88 -26.45 -11.30
C ALA A 224 13.66 -24.94 -11.44
N PHE A 225 14.71 -24.21 -11.84
CA PHE A 225 14.60 -22.77 -12.09
C PHE A 225 13.94 -22.52 -13.47
N PRO A 226 13.13 -21.46 -13.64
CA PRO A 226 12.43 -21.21 -14.91
C PRO A 226 13.34 -20.84 -16.11
N ASP A 227 14.60 -20.50 -15.84
CA ASP A 227 15.60 -20.11 -16.84
C ASP A 227 16.58 -21.26 -17.08
N SER A 228 16.93 -21.55 -18.33
CA SER A 228 17.88 -22.61 -18.73
C SER A 228 19.32 -22.40 -18.24
N HIS A 229 19.70 -21.20 -17.78
CA HIS A 229 21.06 -20.93 -17.27
C HIS A 229 21.31 -21.48 -15.87
N PHE A 230 20.26 -21.86 -15.14
CA PHE A 230 20.35 -22.37 -13.77
C PHE A 230 19.46 -23.62 -13.64
N GLU A 231 19.97 -24.67 -13.04
CA GLU A 231 19.20 -25.89 -12.80
C GLU A 231 18.16 -25.68 -11.70
N THR A 232 18.52 -24.99 -10.61
CA THR A 232 17.63 -24.84 -9.43
C THR A 232 17.61 -23.41 -8.85
N PHE A 233 16.63 -23.11 -8.00
CA PHE A 233 16.60 -21.83 -7.26
C PHE A 233 17.84 -21.67 -6.36
N ASN A 234 18.29 -22.72 -5.68
CA ASN A 234 19.53 -22.71 -4.90
C ASN A 234 20.73 -22.25 -5.75
N GLU A 235 20.90 -22.86 -6.93
CA GLU A 235 22.01 -22.52 -7.83
C GLU A 235 21.92 -21.05 -8.28
N TYR A 236 20.72 -20.58 -8.64
CA TYR A 236 20.50 -19.18 -9.01
C TYR A 236 20.94 -18.22 -7.90
N PHE A 237 20.51 -18.45 -6.66
CA PHE A 237 20.82 -17.57 -5.53
C PHE A 237 22.31 -17.60 -5.15
N ILE A 238 22.95 -18.78 -5.21
CA ILE A 238 24.39 -18.91 -4.96
C ILE A 238 25.18 -18.22 -6.07
N LYS A 239 24.96 -18.56 -7.34
CA LYS A 239 25.76 -18.02 -8.46
C LYS A 239 25.57 -16.53 -8.66
N LYS A 240 24.35 -16.00 -8.50
CA LYS A 240 24.05 -14.60 -8.82
C LYS A 240 24.24 -13.65 -7.65
N TYR A 241 24.00 -14.11 -6.42
CA TYR A 241 23.99 -13.24 -5.24
C TYR A 241 24.93 -13.71 -4.13
N ASN A 242 25.60 -14.86 -4.28
CA ASN A 242 26.38 -15.51 -3.23
C ASN A 242 25.55 -15.75 -1.96
N LEU A 243 24.29 -16.19 -2.14
CA LEU A 243 23.35 -16.44 -1.06
C LEU A 243 22.96 -17.91 -0.97
N GLU A 244 23.30 -18.51 0.16
CA GLU A 244 22.76 -19.80 0.57
C GLU A 244 21.35 -19.63 1.16
N ILE A 245 20.45 -20.51 0.75
CA ILE A 245 19.11 -20.68 1.34
C ILE A 245 19.24 -21.80 2.37
N TYR A 246 19.01 -21.52 3.66
CA TYR A 246 19.26 -22.54 4.69
C TYR A 246 18.07 -23.46 4.94
N ASP A 247 16.84 -22.95 4.88
CA ASP A 247 15.65 -23.77 5.04
C ASP A 247 15.28 -24.44 3.70
N GLN A 248 15.79 -25.64 3.49
CA GLN A 248 15.61 -26.40 2.23
C GLN A 248 14.20 -26.99 2.07
N ASP A 249 13.42 -27.04 3.15
CA ASP A 249 12.03 -27.51 3.14
C ASP A 249 11.01 -26.39 2.93
N GLN A 250 11.46 -25.12 2.84
CA GLN A 250 10.54 -24.00 2.68
C GLN A 250 9.80 -24.06 1.36
N SER A 251 8.52 -23.67 1.38
CA SER A 251 7.74 -23.50 0.15
C SER A 251 8.14 -22.21 -0.56
N LEU A 252 8.07 -22.21 -1.90
CA LEU A 252 8.25 -20.98 -2.66
C LEU A 252 6.98 -20.12 -2.63
N LEU A 253 7.13 -18.82 -2.87
CA LEU A 253 6.02 -17.88 -2.94
C LEU A 253 5.80 -17.44 -4.39
N ASP A 254 4.57 -17.59 -4.89
CA ASP A 254 4.15 -16.88 -6.10
C ASP A 254 3.77 -15.46 -5.71
N VAL A 255 4.54 -14.51 -6.25
CA VAL A 255 4.41 -13.10 -5.90
C VAL A 255 3.94 -12.28 -7.09
N ASP A 256 3.29 -11.16 -6.80
CA ASP A 256 2.80 -10.22 -7.80
C ASP A 256 3.22 -8.80 -7.44
N TYR A 257 3.63 -8.01 -8.43
CA TYR A 257 4.04 -6.63 -8.18
C TYR A 257 2.85 -5.80 -7.70
N THR A 258 3.07 -4.97 -6.68
CA THR A 258 2.04 -4.06 -6.16
C THR A 258 1.87 -2.82 -7.04
N SER A 259 2.88 -2.47 -7.83
CA SER A 259 2.86 -1.37 -8.81
C SER A 259 3.01 -1.89 -10.24
N ARG A 260 2.31 -1.24 -11.19
CA ARG A 260 2.57 -1.30 -12.63
C ARG A 260 2.86 0.10 -13.14
#